data_AF-A0AAU8BT26-F1
#
_entry.id   AF-A0AAU8BT26-F1
#
_cell.length_a   1.000
_cell.length_b   1.000
_cell.length_c   1.000
_cell.angle_alpha   90.00
_cell.angle_beta   90.00
_cell.angle_gamma   90.00
#
_symmetry.space_group_name_H-M   'P 1'
#
loop_
_entity.id
_entity.type
_entity.pdbx_description
1 polymer ?
#
loop_
_entity_poly.entity_id
_entity_poly.type
_entity_poly.pdbx_seq_one_letter_code
_entity_poly.pdbx_strand_id
1 'polypeptide(L)'
;LEYLQLLVSASDAAGANCQSFAIGSNMATVTGCDPHSKWWSSVAVVIINWLQGDDAAAERLYPTVEHLPRSLQNAESLLPKACLNTFRAVRALLSKPENCQQSLCYIDKASVLLRDSLNLGPHCHSSNLDKVTELLICDLLLVLRTNVWHE
;
A
#
# COMPACT_ATOMS: atom_id res chain seq x y z
N LEU A 1 -1.75 -7.67 39.65
CA LEU A 1 -0.75 -8.34 38.79
C LEU A 1 -1.28 -9.67 38.22
N GLU A 2 -2.08 -10.41 38.98
CA GLU A 2 -2.64 -11.72 38.60
C GLU A 2 -3.50 -11.70 37.32
N TYR A 3 -4.27 -10.63 37.08
CA TYR A 3 -5.09 -10.49 35.87
C TYR A 3 -4.26 -10.42 34.57
N LEU A 4 -3.07 -9.81 34.63
CA LEU A 4 -2.14 -9.77 33.48
C LEU A 4 -1.52 -11.15 33.23
N GLN A 5 -1.23 -11.91 34.28
CA GLN A 5 -0.73 -13.28 34.14
C GLN A 5 -1.80 -14.22 33.54
N LEU A 6 -3.06 -14.04 33.92
CA LEU A 6 -4.19 -14.76 33.30
C LEU A 6 -4.33 -14.43 31.82
N LEU A 7 -4.23 -13.15 31.43
CA LEU A 7 -4.29 -12.74 30.02
C LEU A 7 -3.13 -13.30 29.18
N VAL A 8 -1.91 -13.30 29.72
CA VAL A 8 -0.74 -13.90 29.05
C VAL A 8 -0.92 -15.41 28.89
N SER A 9 -1.37 -16.10 29.93
CA SER A 9 -1.62 -17.56 29.86
C SER A 9 -2.72 -17.94 28.86
N ALA A 10 -3.75 -17.12 28.73
CA ALA A 10 -4.83 -17.32 27.76
C ALA A 10 -4.35 -17.07 26.32
N SER A 11 -3.43 -16.11 26.14
CA SER A 11 -2.79 -15.82 24.85
C SER A 11 -1.88 -16.97 24.40
N ASP A 12 -1.07 -17.52 25.30
CA ASP A 12 -0.19 -18.66 25.00
C ASP A 12 -0.98 -19.94 24.67
N ALA A 13 -2.11 -20.18 25.36
CA ALA A 13 -2.97 -21.32 25.08
C ALA A 13 -3.65 -21.23 23.69
N ALA A 14 -3.95 -20.02 23.21
CA ALA A 14 -4.56 -19.80 21.90
C ALA A 14 -3.59 -20.01 20.72
N GLY A 15 -2.27 -19.91 20.96
CA GLY A 15 -1.23 -20.11 19.95
C GLY A 15 -0.88 -21.58 19.66
N ALA A 16 -1.37 -22.52 20.47
CA ALA A 16 -0.93 -23.92 20.43
C ALA A 16 -1.52 -24.78 19.30
N ASN A 17 -2.43 -24.26 18.46
CA ASN A 17 -3.05 -25.06 17.39
C ASN A 17 -2.45 -24.85 15.99
N CYS A 18 -1.27 -24.24 15.87
CA CYS A 18 -0.50 -24.27 14.64
C CYS A 18 0.42 -25.51 14.62
N GLN A 19 -0.16 -26.68 14.39
CA GLN A 19 0.59 -27.83 13.89
C GLN A 19 -0.01 -28.33 12.59
N SER A 20 0.73 -28.16 11.50
CA SER A 20 1.38 -29.33 10.90
C SER A 20 2.50 -28.89 9.97
N PHE A 21 3.70 -29.35 10.30
CA PHE A 21 4.81 -29.42 9.35
C PHE A 21 4.45 -30.40 8.24
N ALA A 22 4.78 -30.05 7.01
CA ALA A 22 5.13 -31.01 5.97
C ALA A 22 6.51 -30.60 5.45
N ILE A 23 7.53 -31.32 5.95
CA ILE A 23 8.88 -31.35 5.41
C ILE A 23 8.82 -32.20 4.14
N GLY A 24 9.25 -31.63 3.01
CA GLY A 24 9.56 -32.39 1.80
C GLY A 24 8.59 -32.17 0.65
N SER A 25 8.82 -31.10 -0.11
CA SER A 25 8.76 -31.02 -1.57
C SER A 25 8.76 -29.53 -1.95
N ASN A 26 9.31 -29.19 -3.11
CA ASN A 26 9.60 -27.84 -3.59
C ASN A 26 8.34 -26.98 -3.87
N MET A 27 7.45 -26.82 -2.90
CA MET A 27 6.44 -25.78 -2.94
C MET A 27 7.11 -24.46 -2.59
N ALA A 28 7.38 -23.66 -3.63
CA ALA A 28 7.24 -22.22 -3.49
C ALA A 28 5.97 -21.99 -2.66
N THR A 29 6.11 -21.35 -1.50
CA THR A 29 5.00 -21.01 -0.60
C THR A 29 4.04 -20.09 -1.35
N VAL A 30 3.17 -20.68 -2.16
CA VAL A 30 1.96 -20.04 -2.67
C VAL A 30 0.97 -20.14 -1.51
N THR A 31 1.17 -19.28 -0.51
CA THR A 31 0.04 -18.91 0.33
C THR A 31 -0.99 -18.34 -0.65
N GLY A 32 -2.13 -19.03 -0.81
CA GLY A 32 -3.22 -18.65 -1.69
C GLY A 32 -3.94 -17.39 -1.20
N CYS A 33 -3.19 -16.34 -0.91
CA CYS A 33 -3.71 -15.02 -0.59
C CYS A 33 -4.11 -14.37 -1.92
N ASP A 34 -5.34 -13.90 -2.01
CA ASP A 34 -5.87 -13.21 -3.19
C ASP A 34 -4.86 -12.13 -3.67
N PRO A 35 -4.47 -12.13 -4.96
CA PRO A 35 -3.47 -11.20 -5.48
C PRO A 35 -3.81 -9.73 -5.24
N HIS A 36 -5.10 -9.37 -5.17
CA HIS A 36 -5.53 -7.99 -4.88
C HIS A 36 -5.21 -7.64 -3.42
N SER A 37 -5.60 -8.52 -2.50
CA SER A 37 -5.36 -8.39 -1.06
C SER A 37 -3.87 -8.32 -0.74
N LYS A 38 -3.05 -9.17 -1.39
CA LYS A 38 -1.58 -9.12 -1.25
C LYS A 38 -1.00 -7.77 -1.71
N TRP A 39 -1.48 -7.25 -2.83
CA TRP A 39 -0.99 -5.99 -3.38
C TRP A 39 -1.38 -4.80 -2.48
N TRP A 40 -2.67 -4.68 -2.11
CA TRP A 40 -3.16 -3.61 -1.24
C TRP A 40 -2.54 -3.64 0.16
N SER A 41 -2.37 -4.82 0.76
CA SER A 41 -1.66 -4.93 2.04
C SER A 41 -0.21 -4.50 1.93
N SER A 42 0.49 -4.87 0.86
CA SER A 42 1.87 -4.43 0.61
C SER A 42 1.97 -2.90 0.49
N VAL A 43 1.02 -2.27 -0.22
CA VAL A 43 0.91 -0.81 -0.31
C VAL A 43 0.73 -0.20 1.07
N ALA A 44 -0.22 -0.70 1.87
CA ALA A 44 -0.46 -0.18 3.21
C ALA A 44 0.78 -0.28 4.11
N VAL A 45 1.48 -1.42 4.07
CA VAL A 45 2.71 -1.63 4.86
C VAL A 45 3.83 -0.69 4.39
N VAL A 46 3.98 -0.44 3.08
CA VAL A 46 4.95 0.56 2.58
C VAL A 46 4.66 1.94 3.14
N ILE A 47 3.40 2.39 3.07
CA ILE A 47 3.00 3.71 3.58
C ILE A 47 3.26 3.81 5.08
N ILE A 48 2.91 2.78 5.85
CA ILE A 48 3.16 2.72 7.30
C ILE A 48 4.66 2.81 7.63
N ASN A 49 5.52 2.16 6.84
CA ASN A 49 6.97 2.23 7.06
C ASN A 49 7.54 3.61 6.72
N TRP A 50 7.07 4.25 5.63
CA TRP A 50 7.43 5.64 5.33
C TRP A 50 7.03 6.60 6.46
N LEU A 51 5.82 6.43 7.02
CA LEU A 51 5.35 7.26 8.13
C LEU A 51 6.17 7.03 9.43
N GLN A 52 6.72 5.84 9.62
CA GLN A 52 7.62 5.52 10.73
C GLN A 52 9.08 5.91 10.48
N GLY A 53 9.44 6.32 9.25
CA GLY A 53 10.81 6.59 8.84
C GLY A 53 11.67 5.33 8.68
N ASP A 54 11.07 4.14 8.56
CA ASP A 54 11.80 2.89 8.28
C ASP A 54 11.85 2.64 6.77
N ASP A 55 12.68 3.42 6.08
CA ASP A 55 12.84 3.34 4.62
C ASP A 55 13.33 1.96 4.17
N ALA A 56 14.17 1.29 4.98
CA ALA A 56 14.67 -0.04 4.66
C ALA A 56 13.56 -1.10 4.69
N ALA A 57 12.61 -1.03 5.62
CA ALA A 57 11.44 -1.91 5.62
C ALA A 57 10.50 -1.62 4.45
N ALA A 58 10.32 -0.35 4.08
CA ALA A 58 9.53 0.04 2.92
C ALA A 58 10.14 -0.50 1.61
N GLU A 59 11.46 -0.32 1.41
CA GLU A 59 12.19 -0.73 0.21
C GLU A 59 12.04 -2.22 -0.13
N ARG A 60 12.00 -3.08 0.90
CA ARG A 60 11.83 -4.53 0.73
C ARG A 60 10.53 -4.90 0.03
N LEU A 61 9.51 -4.05 0.10
CA LEU A 61 8.18 -4.28 -0.48
C LEU A 61 7.98 -3.61 -1.85
N TYR A 62 8.89 -2.73 -2.27
CA TYR A 62 8.78 -2.01 -3.55
C TYR A 62 8.55 -2.93 -4.74
N PRO A 63 9.25 -4.08 -4.90
CA PRO A 63 9.00 -4.98 -6.03
C PRO A 63 7.57 -5.50 -6.09
N THR A 64 6.93 -5.70 -4.93
CA THR A 64 5.55 -6.18 -4.85
C THR A 64 4.56 -5.08 -5.22
N VAL A 65 4.79 -3.85 -4.74
CA VAL A 65 3.91 -2.71 -5.04
C VAL A 65 4.03 -2.27 -6.50
N GLU A 66 5.22 -2.31 -7.08
CA GLU A 66 5.45 -1.97 -8.49
C GLU A 66 4.74 -2.90 -9.47
N HIS A 67 4.53 -4.15 -9.06
CA HIS A 67 3.87 -5.16 -9.86
C HIS A 67 2.35 -5.19 -9.59
N LEU A 68 1.65 -4.19 -10.12
CA LEU A 68 0.18 -4.13 -10.04
C LEU A 68 -0.45 -5.35 -10.75
N PRO A 69 -1.29 -6.15 -10.09
CA PRO A 69 -1.98 -7.29 -10.72
C PRO A 69 -2.78 -6.88 -11.97
N ARG A 70 -2.73 -7.69 -13.03
CA ARG A 70 -3.43 -7.39 -14.31
C ARG A 70 -4.93 -7.19 -14.16
N SER A 71 -5.56 -7.92 -13.24
CA SER A 71 -6.97 -7.75 -12.89
C SER A 71 -7.26 -6.36 -12.32
N LEU A 72 -6.39 -5.81 -11.47
CA LEU A 72 -6.49 -4.43 -10.98
C LEU A 72 -6.12 -3.39 -12.05
N GLN A 73 -5.20 -3.72 -12.98
CA GLN A 73 -4.89 -2.84 -14.12
C GLN A 73 -6.09 -2.65 -15.05
N ASN A 74 -6.85 -3.73 -15.28
CA ASN A 74 -7.97 -3.75 -16.20
C ASN A 74 -9.31 -3.41 -15.52
N ALA A 75 -9.33 -3.26 -14.20
CA ALA A 75 -10.52 -2.85 -13.46
C ALA A 75 -10.97 -1.44 -13.86
N GLU A 76 -12.27 -1.19 -13.74
CA GLU A 76 -12.87 0.13 -13.95
C GLU A 76 -12.38 1.15 -12.91
N SER A 77 -12.10 0.69 -11.69
CA SER A 77 -11.57 1.54 -10.63
C SER A 77 -10.21 2.13 -11.01
N LEU A 78 -10.12 3.46 -10.87
CA LEU A 78 -8.89 4.22 -11.13
C LEU A 78 -7.95 4.23 -9.91
N LEU A 79 -8.42 3.82 -8.73
CA LEU A 79 -7.68 3.91 -7.48
C LEU A 79 -6.37 3.12 -7.45
N PRO A 80 -6.29 1.86 -7.93
CA PRO A 80 -5.02 1.13 -7.95
C PRO A 80 -3.96 1.86 -8.80
N LYS A 81 -4.38 2.49 -9.91
CA LYS A 81 -3.49 3.25 -10.80
C LYS A 81 -3.08 4.57 -10.16
N ALA A 82 -3.99 5.28 -9.51
CA ALA A 82 -3.69 6.49 -8.77
C ALA A 82 -2.66 6.20 -7.66
N CYS A 83 -2.92 5.18 -6.84
CA CYS A 83 -2.05 4.74 -5.77
C CYS A 83 -0.65 4.35 -6.27
N LEU A 84 -0.56 3.58 -7.36
CA LEU A 84 0.72 3.21 -7.95
C LEU A 84 1.54 4.42 -8.44
N ASN A 85 0.88 5.42 -9.03
CA ASN A 85 1.58 6.64 -9.45
C ASN A 85 2.03 7.46 -8.22
N THR A 86 1.22 7.57 -7.17
CA THR A 86 1.64 8.20 -5.91
C THR A 86 2.85 7.48 -5.32
N PHE A 87 2.83 6.15 -5.25
CA PHE A 87 3.98 5.35 -4.81
C PHE A 87 5.25 5.67 -5.61
N ARG A 88 5.14 5.74 -6.95
CA ARG A 88 6.27 6.08 -7.82
C ARG A 88 6.79 7.50 -7.60
N ALA A 89 5.89 8.45 -7.31
CA ALA A 89 6.28 9.82 -6.95
C ALA A 89 7.09 9.84 -5.64
N VAL A 90 6.59 9.19 -4.57
CA VAL A 90 7.31 9.06 -3.30
C VAL A 90 8.68 8.43 -3.54
N ARG A 91 8.74 7.30 -4.25
CA ARG A 91 10.00 6.60 -4.52
C ARG A 91 10.99 7.47 -5.30
N ALA A 92 10.52 8.19 -6.33
CA ALA A 92 11.37 9.08 -7.11
C ALA A 92 12.00 10.16 -6.23
N LEU A 93 11.18 10.79 -5.37
CA LEU A 93 11.60 11.83 -4.44
C LEU A 93 12.61 11.31 -3.39
N LEU A 94 12.33 10.15 -2.77
CA LEU A 94 13.22 9.55 -1.77
C LEU A 94 14.53 9.02 -2.36
N SER A 95 14.56 8.68 -3.65
CA SER A 95 15.76 8.09 -4.27
C SER A 95 16.88 9.11 -4.45
N LYS A 96 16.58 10.27 -5.06
CA LYS A 96 17.54 11.35 -5.33
C LYS A 96 16.79 12.68 -5.46
N PRO A 97 17.33 13.80 -4.95
CA PRO A 97 16.69 15.12 -5.08
C PRO A 97 16.56 15.58 -6.54
N GLU A 98 17.48 15.18 -7.42
CA GLU A 98 17.41 15.51 -8.86
C GLU A 98 16.21 14.90 -9.58
N ASN A 99 15.52 13.93 -8.98
CA ASN A 99 14.35 13.29 -9.57
C ASN A 99 13.05 14.09 -9.37
N CYS A 100 13.11 15.32 -8.84
CA CYS A 100 11.93 16.15 -8.59
C CYS A 100 11.02 16.30 -9.82
N GLN A 101 11.57 16.48 -11.02
CA GLN A 101 10.78 16.55 -12.26
C GLN A 101 10.05 15.23 -12.58
N GLN A 102 10.70 14.09 -12.32
CA GLN A 102 10.09 12.78 -12.51
C GLN A 102 9.00 12.52 -11.46
N SER A 103 9.25 12.92 -10.21
CA SER A 103 8.25 12.86 -9.12
C SER A 103 7.01 13.68 -9.49
N LEU A 104 7.19 14.92 -9.95
CA LEU A 104 6.09 15.79 -10.42
C LEU A 104 5.26 15.14 -11.53
N CYS A 105 5.91 14.51 -12.52
CA CYS A 105 5.19 13.80 -13.59
C CYS A 105 4.27 12.68 -13.03
N TYR A 106 4.71 11.97 -12.00
CA TYR A 106 3.89 10.96 -11.34
C TYR A 106 2.79 11.57 -10.47
N ILE A 107 3.08 12.67 -9.76
CA ILE A 107 2.10 13.43 -8.97
C ILE A 107 0.97 13.93 -9.86
N ASP A 108 1.26 14.49 -11.03
CA ASP A 108 0.26 15.00 -11.96
C ASP A 108 -0.64 13.87 -12.48
N LYS A 109 -0.04 12.73 -12.87
CA LYS A 109 -0.80 11.54 -13.31
C LYS A 109 -1.70 11.00 -12.21
N ALA A 110 -1.18 10.87 -10.98
CA ALA A 110 -1.95 10.42 -9.83
C ALA A 110 -3.10 11.38 -9.51
N SER A 111 -2.84 12.69 -9.58
CA SER A 111 -3.83 13.74 -9.32
C SER A 111 -4.99 13.70 -10.33
N VAL A 112 -4.70 13.48 -11.62
CA VAL A 112 -5.73 13.31 -12.65
C VAL A 112 -6.57 12.07 -12.36
N LEU A 113 -5.94 10.92 -12.12
CA LEU A 113 -6.64 9.66 -11.82
C LEU A 113 -7.52 9.76 -10.56
N LEU A 114 -7.02 10.42 -9.52
CA LEU A 114 -7.75 10.64 -8.28
C LEU A 114 -8.93 11.59 -8.49
N ARG A 115 -8.73 12.70 -9.21
CA ARG A 115 -9.80 13.61 -9.57
C ARG A 115 -10.88 12.89 -10.37
N ASP A 116 -10.49 12.07 -11.33
CA ASP A 116 -11.44 11.33 -12.14
C ASP A 116 -12.20 10.29 -11.30
N SER A 117 -11.52 9.61 -10.36
CA SER A 117 -12.16 8.71 -9.37
C SER A 117 -13.23 9.43 -8.55
N LEU A 118 -12.92 10.62 -8.02
CA LEU A 118 -13.84 11.43 -7.23
C LEU A 118 -15.03 11.95 -8.04
N ASN A 119 -14.87 12.09 -9.36
CA ASN A 119 -15.90 12.60 -10.27
C ASN A 119 -16.69 11.49 -10.98
N LEU A 120 -16.40 10.21 -10.73
CA LEU A 120 -17.32 9.14 -11.13
C LEU A 120 -18.65 9.39 -10.38
N GLY A 121 -19.65 9.84 -11.14
CA GLY A 121 -20.90 10.38 -10.59
C GLY A 121 -21.67 9.44 -9.66
N PRO A 122 -22.84 9.88 -9.14
CA PRO A 122 -23.60 9.19 -8.09
C PRO A 122 -24.10 7.78 -8.41
N HIS A 123 -23.83 7.25 -9.61
CA HIS A 123 -24.14 5.89 -10.05
C HIS A 123 -22.98 4.90 -9.84
N CYS A 124 -21.78 5.37 -9.48
CA CYS A 124 -20.69 4.52 -9.05
C CYS A 124 -20.72 4.40 -7.53
N HIS A 125 -21.02 3.21 -7.01
CA HIS A 125 -21.00 2.94 -5.57
C HIS A 125 -19.54 2.85 -5.09
N SER A 126 -18.93 3.96 -4.68
CA SER A 126 -17.65 3.94 -3.99
C SER A 126 -17.83 3.37 -2.58
N SER A 127 -17.05 2.34 -2.26
CA SER A 127 -17.05 1.76 -0.92
C SER A 127 -16.43 2.73 0.08
N ASN A 128 -16.69 2.53 1.38
CA ASN A 128 -16.01 3.33 2.42
C ASN A 128 -14.48 3.17 2.36
N LEU A 129 -14.00 1.99 1.98
CA LEU A 129 -12.56 1.75 1.78
C LEU A 129 -12.01 2.54 0.60
N ASP A 130 -12.77 2.66 -0.49
CA ASP A 130 -12.38 3.50 -1.63
C ASP A 130 -12.23 4.95 -1.21
N LYS A 131 -13.16 5.49 -0.43
CA LYS A 131 -13.11 6.87 0.07
C LYS A 131 -11.92 7.12 1.02
N VAL A 132 -11.63 6.16 1.90
CA VAL A 132 -10.44 6.25 2.77
C VAL A 132 -9.17 6.20 1.93
N THR A 133 -9.14 5.37 0.88
CA THR A 133 -8.01 5.27 -0.04
C THR A 133 -7.83 6.55 -0.84
N GLU A 134 -8.91 7.14 -1.35
CA GLU A 134 -8.91 8.46 -2.02
C GLU A 134 -8.34 9.53 -1.09
N LEU A 135 -8.82 9.60 0.15
CA LEU A 135 -8.33 10.56 1.15
C LEU A 135 -6.84 10.37 1.44
N LEU A 136 -6.39 9.13 1.61
CA LEU A 136 -4.98 8.82 1.84
C LEU A 136 -4.11 9.22 0.65
N ILE A 137 -4.56 8.97 -0.58
CA ILE A 137 -3.86 9.39 -1.80
C ILE A 137 -3.82 10.92 -1.90
N CYS A 138 -4.93 11.61 -1.59
CA CYS A 138 -4.98 13.07 -1.54
C CYS A 138 -3.93 13.63 -0.58
N ASP A 139 -3.90 13.10 0.65
CA ASP A 139 -2.98 13.55 1.69
C ASP A 139 -1.51 13.36 1.27
N LEU A 140 -1.17 12.16 0.77
CA LEU A 140 0.17 11.88 0.26
C LEU A 140 0.57 12.79 -0.90
N LEU A 141 -0.34 13.08 -1.85
CA LEU A 141 -0.03 13.98 -2.97
C LEU A 141 0.21 15.42 -2.50
N LEU A 142 -0.53 15.90 -1.50
CA LEU A 142 -0.32 17.22 -0.91
C LEU A 142 1.03 17.33 -0.20
N VAL A 143 1.40 16.28 0.56
CA VAL A 143 2.72 16.19 1.21
C VAL A 143 3.83 16.18 0.16
N LEU A 144 3.72 15.33 -0.86
CA LEU A 144 4.72 15.23 -1.92
C LEU A 144 4.91 16.54 -2.68
N ARG A 145 3.80 17.22 -3.03
CA ARG A 145 3.86 18.51 -3.71
C ARG A 145 4.61 19.52 -2.83
N THR A 146 4.28 19.60 -1.55
CA THR A 146 4.95 20.49 -0.59
C THR A 146 6.45 20.22 -0.51
N ASN A 147 6.86 18.96 -0.45
CA ASN A 147 8.27 18.60 -0.39
C ASN A 147 9.06 19.02 -1.63
N VAL A 148 8.48 18.88 -2.83
CA VAL A 148 9.13 19.32 -4.08
C VAL A 148 9.33 20.84 -4.15
N TRP A 149 8.44 21.63 -3.54
CA TRP A 149 8.59 23.09 -3.50
C TRP A 149 9.56 23.60 -2.43
N HIS A 150 9.90 22.75 -1.45
CA HIS A 150 10.80 23.10 -0.36
C HIS A 150 12.29 22.82 -0.65
N GLU A 151 12.59 22.08 -1.74
CA GLU A 151 13.94 21.94 -2.30
C GLU A 151 14.31 23.10 -3.24
#